data_AF-A0A219ADJ1-F1
#
_entry.id   AF-A0A219ADJ1-F1
#
_cell.length_a   1.000
_cell.length_b   1.000
_cell.length_c   1.000
_cell.angle_alpha   90.00
_cell.angle_beta   90.00
_cell.angle_gamma   90.00
#
_symmetry.space_group_name_H-M   'P 1'
#
loop_
_entity.id
_entity.type
_entity.pdbx_description
1 polymer ?
#
loop_
_entity_poly.entity_id
_entity_poly.type
_entity_poly.pdbx_seq_one_letter_code
_entity_poly.pdbx_strand_id
1 'polypeptide(L)' 'MKKLKRWLYAIAILIFSTLLVAFAYDMEQGTPIALSSTQAGRQEMLMWVAEVLGFKGSIVVGVLATGFGLYYAISQHFR' A
#
# COMPACT_ATOMS: atom_id res chain seq x y z
N MET A 1 -7.41 -5.08 23.37
CA MET A 1 -6.55 -4.07 22.72
C MET A 1 -5.57 -4.64 21.67
N LYS A 2 -4.83 -5.73 21.93
CA LYS A 2 -3.86 -6.29 20.96
C LYS A 2 -4.50 -6.74 19.62
N LYS A 3 -5.68 -7.36 19.65
CA LYS A 3 -6.42 -7.78 18.44
C LYS A 3 -6.89 -6.60 17.58
N LEU A 4 -7.41 -5.54 18.20
CA LEU A 4 -7.86 -4.32 17.49
C LEU A 4 -6.71 -3.60 16.79
N LYS A 5 -5.55 -3.45 17.47
CA LYS A 5 -4.35 -2.88 16.86
C LYS A 5 -3.87 -3.69 15.64
N ARG A 6 -3.96 -5.02 15.69
CA ARG A 6 -3.57 -5.91 14.57
C ARG A 6 -4.45 -5.74 13.34
N TRP A 7 -5.77 -5.73 13.52
CA TRP A 7 -6.69 -5.47 12.42
C TRP A 7 -6.48 -4.07 11.83
N LEU A 8 -6.16 -3.09 12.67
CA LEU A 8 -5.81 -1.75 12.21
C LEU A 8 -4.55 -1.76 11.32
N TYR A 9 -3.51 -2.52 11.68
CA TYR A 9 -2.33 -2.70 10.84
C TYR A 9 -2.64 -3.41 9.54
N ALA A 10 -3.45 -4.47 9.55
CA ALA A 10 -3.86 -5.17 8.34
C ALA A 10 -4.62 -4.24 7.38
N ILE A 11 -5.53 -3.43 7.91
CA ILE A 11 -6.28 -2.41 7.14
C ILE A 11 -5.32 -1.35 6.59
N ALA A 12 -4.37 -0.87 7.40
CA ALA A 12 -3.39 0.12 6.96
C ALA A 12 -2.49 -0.42 5.83
N ILE A 13 -2.04 -1.68 5.95
CA ILE A 13 -1.25 -2.36 4.91
C ILE A 13 -2.06 -2.52 3.62
N LEU A 14 -3.35 -2.86 3.75
CA LEU A 14 -4.25 -2.99 2.60
C LEU A 14 -4.43 -1.66 1.87
N ILE A 15 -4.75 -0.58 2.61
CA ILE A 15 -4.89 0.77 2.06
C ILE A 15 -3.59 1.22 1.38
N PHE A 16 -2.45 1.02 2.04
CA PHE A 16 -1.14 1.35 1.48
C PHE A 16 -0.88 0.58 0.18
N SER A 17 -1.14 -0.73 0.16
CA SER A 17 -0.93 -1.57 -1.02
C SER A 17 -1.80 -1.14 -2.19
N THR A 18 -3.07 -0.84 -1.93
CA THR A 18 -3.99 -0.35 -2.97
C THR A 18 -3.56 1.01 -3.53
N LEU A 19 -3.11 1.93 -2.66
CA LEU A 19 -2.65 3.25 -3.10
C LEU A 19 -1.38 3.16 -3.93
N LEU A 20 -0.43 2.32 -3.52
CA LEU A 20 0.81 2.10 -4.27
C LEU A 20 0.53 1.60 -5.69
N VAL A 21 -0.35 0.59 -5.82
CA VAL A 21 -0.73 0.05 -7.13
C VAL A 21 -1.50 1.07 -7.96
N ALA A 22 -2.41 1.83 -7.35
CA ALA A 22 -3.17 2.88 -8.04
C ALA A 22 -2.24 3.99 -8.58
N PHE A 23 -1.30 4.48 -7.77
CA PHE A 23 -0.33 5.47 -8.25
C PHE A 23 0.56 4.92 -9.36
N ALA A 24 1.03 3.68 -9.24
CA ALA A 24 1.84 3.07 -10.28
C ALA A 24 1.06 2.89 -11.59
N TYR A 25 -0.23 2.57 -11.51
CA TYR A 25 -1.13 2.48 -12.65
C TYR A 25 -1.38 3.84 -13.30
N ASP A 26 -1.67 4.86 -12.49
CA ASP A 26 -1.89 6.22 -12.99
C ASP A 26 -0.63 6.78 -13.65
N MET A 27 0.55 6.53 -13.08
CA MET A 27 1.82 6.90 -13.69
C MET A 27 2.07 6.17 -15.01
N GLU A 28 1.73 4.87 -15.11
CA GLU A 28 1.89 4.09 -16.34
C GLU A 28 0.93 4.56 -17.45
N GLN A 29 -0.27 5.03 -17.10
CA GLN A 29 -1.22 5.62 -18.04
C GLN A 29 -0.97 7.10 -18.34
N GLY A 30 0.02 7.73 -17.70
CA GLY A 30 0.31 9.15 -17.85
C GLY A 30 -0.79 10.05 -17.28
N THR A 31 -1.62 9.55 -16.35
CA THR A 31 -2.64 10.36 -15.69
C THR A 31 -1.98 11.35 -14.72
N PRO A 32 -2.30 12.65 -14.79
CA PRO A 32 -1.73 13.64 -13.90
C PRO A 32 -2.25 13.44 -12.47
N ILE A 33 -1.33 13.11 -11.55
CA ILE A 33 -1.62 12.94 -10.13
C ILE A 33 -1.54 14.31 -9.44
N ALA A 34 -2.68 14.83 -9.01
CA ALA A 34 -2.71 16.06 -8.22
C ALA A 34 -2.12 15.82 -6.82
N LEU A 35 -1.12 16.62 -6.45
CA LEU A 35 -0.51 16.57 -5.11
C LEU A 35 -1.51 17.05 -4.05
N SER A 36 -1.63 16.28 -2.98
CA SER A 36 -2.41 16.67 -1.80
C SER A 36 -1.75 17.87 -1.11
N SER A 37 -2.50 18.94 -0.91
CA SER A 37 -2.03 20.15 -0.22
C SER A 37 -1.66 19.93 1.25
N THR A 38 -2.17 18.85 1.87
CA THR A 38 -1.96 18.55 3.30
C THR A 38 -0.99 17.39 3.55
N GLN A 39 -0.70 16.58 2.53
CA GLN A 39 0.15 15.38 2.66
C GLN A 39 1.15 15.20 1.50
N ALA A 40 1.52 16.29 0.83
CA ALA A 40 2.40 16.30 -0.35
C ALA A 40 3.62 15.39 -0.21
N GLY A 41 4.41 15.54 0.87
CA GLY A 41 5.64 14.74 1.04
C GLY A 41 5.41 13.22 1.19
N ARG A 42 4.27 12.78 1.74
CA ARG A 42 3.94 11.34 1.81
C ARG A 42 3.51 10.80 0.45
N GLN A 43 2.80 11.63 -0.30
CA GLN A 43 2.34 11.29 -1.64
C GLN A 43 3.51 11.24 -2.63
N GLU A 44 4.44 12.19 -2.55
CA GLU A 44 5.69 12.18 -3.33
C GLU A 44 6.51 10.91 -3.06
N MET A 45 6.62 10.51 -1.80
CA MET A 45 7.36 9.29 -1.45
C MET A 45 6.69 8.03 -2.03
N LEU A 46 5.35 7.97 -1.99
CA LEU A 46 4.58 6.89 -2.62
C LEU A 46 4.73 6.87 -4.14
N MET A 47 4.68 8.03 -4.79
CA MET A 47 4.89 8.18 -6.22
C MET A 47 6.32 7.78 -6.61
N TRP A 48 7.33 8.18 -5.85
CA TRP A 48 8.71 7.76 -6.07
C TRP A 48 8.89 6.24 -5.96
N VAL A 49 8.28 5.62 -4.94
CA VAL A 49 8.30 4.15 -4.81
C VAL A 49 7.58 3.48 -5.98
N ALA A 50 6.44 4.03 -6.42
CA ALA A 50 5.69 3.54 -7.58
C ALA A 50 6.49 3.69 -8.88
N GLU A 51 7.25 4.78 -9.05
CA GLU A 51 8.13 5.02 -10.19
C GLU A 51 9.28 4.02 -10.26
N VAL A 52 9.96 3.81 -9.12
CA VAL A 52 11.10 2.88 -9.02
C VAL A 52 10.65 1.43 -9.25
N LEU A 53 9.49 1.04 -8.72
CA LEU A 53 8.97 -0.32 -8.85
C LEU A 53 8.23 -0.56 -10.18
N GLY A 54 7.72 0.50 -10.80
CA GLY A 54 6.76 0.42 -11.89
C GLY A 54 5.45 -0.27 -11.48
N PHE A 55 4.52 -0.41 -12.43
CA PHE A 55 3.21 -1.03 -12.17
C PHE A 55 3.33 -2.49 -11.72
N LYS A 56 4.11 -3.30 -12.44
CA LYS A 56 4.29 -4.73 -12.12
C LYS A 56 4.97 -4.94 -10.76
N GLY A 57 6.01 -4.16 -10.43
CA GLY A 57 6.69 -4.25 -9.13
C GLY A 57 5.78 -3.81 -7.99
N SER A 58 4.99 -2.76 -8.20
CA SER A 58 3.99 -2.28 -7.23
C SER A 58 2.92 -3.33 -6.93
N ILE A 59 2.44 -4.06 -7.94
CA ILE A 59 1.49 -5.18 -7.75
C ILE A 59 2.13 -6.29 -6.92
N VAL A 60 3.36 -6.70 -7.24
CA VAL A 60 4.05 -7.76 -6.50
C VAL A 60 4.21 -7.37 -5.03
N VAL A 61 4.68 -6.16 -4.76
CA VAL A 61 4.82 -5.65 -3.38
C VAL A 61 3.47 -5.56 -2.67
N GLY A 62 2.43 -5.07 -3.34
CA GLY A 62 1.09 -4.96 -2.75
C GLY A 62 0.49 -6.32 -2.39
N VAL A 63 0.63 -7.32 -3.27
CA VAL A 63 0.16 -8.69 -3.02
C VAL A 63 0.93 -9.33 -1.87
N LEU A 64 2.26 -9.20 -1.85
CA LEU A 64 3.07 -9.74 -0.77
C LEU A 64 2.75 -9.06 0.57
N ALA A 65 2.72 -7.73 0.62
CA ALA A 65 2.43 -6.98 1.84
C ALA A 65 1.04 -7.33 2.39
N THR A 66 0.02 -7.35 1.53
CA THR A 66 -1.35 -7.73 1.91
C THR A 66 -1.43 -9.18 2.36
N GLY A 67 -0.81 -10.11 1.63
CA GLY A 67 -0.78 -11.53 1.96
C GLY A 67 -0.09 -11.81 3.30
N PHE A 68 1.09 -11.24 3.53
CA PHE A 68 1.80 -11.35 4.81
C PHE A 68 1.04 -10.69 5.96
N GLY A 69 0.44 -9.52 5.72
CA GLY A 69 -0.37 -8.82 6.71
C GLY A 69 -1.59 -9.62 7.16
N LEU A 70 -2.32 -10.22 6.20
CA LEU A 70 -3.45 -11.11 6.47
C LEU A 70 -3.00 -12.40 7.15
N TYR A 71 -1.94 -13.04 6.66
CA TYR A 71 -1.40 -14.26 7.27
C TYR A 71 -0.99 -14.01 8.74
N TYR A 72 -0.33 -12.90 9.01
CA TYR A 72 0.06 -12.53 10.38
C TYR A 72 -1.17 -12.25 11.27
N ALA A 73 -2.18 -11.58 10.75
CA ALA A 73 -3.42 -11.32 11.48
C ALA A 73 -4.21 -12.62 11.79
N ILE A 74 -4.25 -13.57 10.85
CA ILE A 74 -4.99 -14.83 10.96
C ILE A 74 -4.22 -15.87 11.80
N SER A 75 -2.93 -16.08 11.55
CA SER A 75 -2.12 -17.09 12.25
C SER A 75 -2.06 -16.86 13.77
N GLN A 76 -2.12 -15.61 14.21
CA GLN A 76 -2.21 -15.25 15.63
C GLN A 76 -3.64 -15.19 16.17
N HIS A 77 -4.65 -15.42 15.35
CA HIS A 77 -6.03 -15.63 15.80
C HIS A 77 -6.25 -17.10 16.23
N PHE A 78 -5.53 -18.04 15.60
CA PHE A 78 -5.58 -19.47 15.89
C PHE A 78 -4.52 -19.96 16.90
N ARG A 79 -3.71 -19.05 17.43
CA ARG A 79 -2.64 -19.30 18.39
C ARG A 79 -2.90 -18.51 19.66
#